data_AF-A0A4Y9T2K2-F1
#
_entry.id   AF-A0A4Y9T2K2-F1
#
_cell.length_a   1.000
_cell.length_b   1.000
_cell.length_c   1.000
_cell.angle_alpha   90.00
_cell.angle_beta   90.00
_cell.angle_gamma   90.00
#
_symmetry.space_group_name_H-M   'P 1'
#
loop_
_entity.id
_entity.type
_entity.pdbx_description
1 polymer ?
#
loop_
_entity_poly.entity_id
_entity_poly.type
_entity_poly.pdbx_seq_one_letter_code
_entity_poly.pdbx_strand_id
1 'polypeptide(L)'
;MSKDIVVGDHLRLGVDLYGLIPISADMALPPPGSSEPRCAGVDSVYMVDKVTNADTVIEFISVKDPKATDTCPRNAPPAQPGSQYKIKNEIYSMVSYRTTGIAFGGLIVPFKFRLGSDKKIAASPTIAPYLGFRSSWFQGFGTEVIPVVSAGLGLVPVADPSTNKTETKPAFSTAIGITMNSSKSKDFSAGILIGKDFLSRADRAPDPSVSKVWISAWVGISR
;
A
#
# COMPACT_ATOMS: atom_id res chain seq x y z
N MET A 1 -13.79 -6.09 -14.10
CA MET A 1 -12.52 -5.64 -13.46
C MET A 1 -12.53 -6.18 -12.03
N SER A 2 -11.76 -7.23 -11.75
CA SER A 2 -11.60 -7.75 -10.39
C SER A 2 -10.78 -6.73 -9.59
N LYS A 3 -11.40 -6.06 -8.63
CA LYS A 3 -10.65 -5.31 -7.61
C LYS A 3 -10.17 -6.37 -6.62
N ASP A 4 -8.97 -6.90 -6.80
CA ASP A 4 -8.42 -7.84 -5.82
C ASP A 4 -8.15 -7.05 -4.54
N ILE A 5 -9.05 -7.21 -3.56
CA ILE A 5 -8.84 -6.68 -2.23
C ILE A 5 -7.86 -7.60 -1.54
N VAL A 6 -6.78 -7.02 -1.03
CA VAL A 6 -5.83 -7.74 -0.19
C VAL A 6 -6.46 -7.84 1.20
N VAL A 7 -6.65 -9.06 1.68
CA VAL A 7 -7.06 -9.34 3.06
C VAL A 7 -6.12 -8.59 4.01
N GLY A 8 -6.69 -7.85 4.96
CA GLY A 8 -5.95 -7.02 5.91
C GLY A 8 -5.74 -5.55 5.53
N ASP A 9 -6.10 -5.10 4.32
CA ASP A 9 -6.09 -3.67 4.00
C ASP A 9 -7.17 -2.92 4.80
N HIS A 10 -6.82 -1.75 5.35
CA HIS A 10 -7.79 -0.85 5.96
C HIS A 10 -8.49 -0.03 4.86
N LEU A 11 -9.73 -0.39 4.60
CA LEU A 11 -10.59 0.23 3.62
C LEU A 11 -11.50 1.24 4.29
N ARG A 12 -11.72 2.37 3.64
CA ARG A 12 -12.64 3.41 4.08
C ARG A 12 -13.80 3.50 3.10
N LEU A 13 -15.03 3.43 3.60
CA LEU A 13 -16.24 3.53 2.78
C LEU A 13 -16.32 4.91 2.10
N GLY A 14 -16.54 4.91 0.79
CA GLY A 14 -16.82 6.11 0.00
C GLY A 14 -18.30 6.46 -0.09
N VAL A 15 -19.19 5.56 0.34
CA VAL A 15 -20.66 5.69 0.36
C VAL A 15 -21.22 4.96 1.59
N ASP A 16 -22.44 5.28 1.97
CA ASP A 16 -23.15 4.51 3.01
C ASP A 16 -23.39 3.07 2.51
N LEU A 17 -23.19 2.09 3.40
CA LEU A 17 -23.25 0.67 3.10
C LEU A 17 -24.35 -0.01 3.90
N TYR A 18 -25.33 -0.56 3.19
CA TYR A 18 -26.41 -1.38 3.74
C TYR A 18 -26.27 -2.85 3.31
N GLY A 19 -26.92 -3.77 4.03
CA GLY A 19 -26.90 -5.20 3.72
C GLY A 19 -25.91 -6.01 4.56
N LEU A 20 -25.37 -5.42 5.64
CA LEU A 20 -24.37 -6.03 6.50
C LEU A 20 -25.03 -7.01 7.47
N ILE A 21 -24.88 -8.32 7.26
CA ILE A 21 -25.45 -9.33 8.16
C ILE A 21 -24.40 -9.71 9.21
N PRO A 22 -24.66 -9.58 10.52
CA PRO A 22 -23.72 -9.98 11.56
C PRO A 22 -23.32 -11.45 11.43
N ILE A 23 -22.04 -11.76 11.61
CA ILE A 23 -21.54 -13.13 11.76
C ILE A 23 -21.39 -13.36 13.26
N SER A 24 -22.23 -14.20 13.86
CA SER A 24 -22.22 -14.42 15.30
C SER A 24 -20.92 -15.13 15.73
N ALA A 25 -19.98 -14.37 16.23
CA ALA A 25 -18.93 -14.85 17.13
C ALA A 25 -18.80 -13.80 18.23
N ASP A 26 -19.17 -14.16 19.45
CA ASP A 26 -19.24 -13.30 20.63
C ASP A 26 -18.12 -12.23 20.70
N MET A 27 -18.52 -10.98 20.94
CA MET A 27 -18.30 -10.33 22.25
C MET A 27 -19.17 -9.05 22.33
N ALA A 28 -20.34 -9.21 22.97
CA ALA A 28 -21.31 -8.18 23.39
C ALA A 28 -22.27 -7.55 22.34
N LEU A 29 -23.48 -8.16 22.21
CA LEU A 29 -24.74 -7.74 21.52
C LEU A 29 -24.84 -8.04 20.01
N PRO A 30 -26.01 -8.41 19.42
CA PRO A 30 -27.38 -8.72 19.92
C PRO A 30 -27.67 -10.26 19.82
N PRO A 31 -28.93 -10.80 19.95
CA PRO A 31 -29.15 -12.24 20.07
C PRO A 31 -28.59 -13.03 18.87
N PRO A 32 -28.06 -14.25 19.11
CA PRO A 32 -27.67 -15.14 18.02
C PRO A 32 -28.88 -15.36 17.11
N GLY A 33 -28.76 -14.90 15.86
CA GLY A 33 -29.83 -15.04 14.86
C GLY A 33 -30.49 -13.74 14.38
N SER A 34 -30.01 -12.54 14.72
CA SER A 34 -30.48 -11.33 14.00
C SER A 34 -29.96 -11.36 12.56
N SER A 35 -30.74 -11.94 11.65
CA SER A 35 -30.54 -11.85 10.19
C SER A 35 -30.84 -10.46 9.64
N GLU A 36 -31.13 -9.49 10.52
CA GLU A 36 -31.42 -8.12 10.17
C GLU A 36 -30.17 -7.42 9.64
N PRO A 37 -30.22 -6.84 8.43
CA PRO A 37 -29.10 -6.10 7.88
C PRO A 37 -28.81 -4.82 8.65
N ARG A 38 -27.53 -4.55 8.86
CA ARG A 38 -27.01 -3.32 9.44
C ARG A 38 -26.58 -2.33 8.37
N CYS A 39 -26.41 -1.09 8.78
CA CYS A 39 -25.86 -0.01 7.96
C CYS A 39 -24.58 0.58 8.56
N ALA A 40 -23.60 0.91 7.72
CA ALA A 40 -22.43 1.71 8.08
C ALA A 40 -22.37 2.98 7.21
N GLY A 41 -22.07 4.12 7.81
CA GLY A 41 -21.97 5.39 7.08
C GLY A 41 -20.66 5.54 6.30
N VAL A 42 -20.66 6.49 5.38
CA VAL A 42 -19.47 6.99 4.68
C VAL A 42 -18.34 7.31 5.68
N ASP A 43 -17.10 7.10 5.25
CA ASP A 43 -15.89 7.20 6.07
C ASP A 43 -15.74 6.16 7.19
N SER A 44 -16.66 5.20 7.34
CA SER A 44 -16.40 4.02 8.20
C SER A 44 -15.19 3.25 7.69
N VAL A 45 -14.37 2.76 8.61
CA VAL A 45 -13.14 2.01 8.33
C VAL A 45 -13.39 0.54 8.62
N TYR A 46 -13.09 -0.31 7.65
CA TYR A 46 -13.25 -1.75 7.74
C TYR A 46 -12.06 -2.48 7.11
N MET A 47 -11.94 -3.75 7.40
CA MET A 47 -11.00 -4.65 6.74
C MET A 47 -11.76 -5.84 6.16
N VAL A 48 -11.27 -6.38 5.04
CA VAL A 48 -11.78 -7.65 4.51
C VAL A 48 -11.02 -8.78 5.20
N ASP A 49 -11.77 -9.65 5.88
CA ASP A 49 -11.23 -10.84 6.55
C ASP A 49 -11.21 -12.04 5.60
N LYS A 50 -12.33 -12.27 4.90
CA LYS A 50 -12.48 -13.42 4.01
C LYS A 50 -13.38 -13.13 2.82
N VAL A 51 -13.06 -13.68 1.66
CA VAL A 51 -13.96 -13.69 0.48
C VAL A 51 -14.36 -15.13 0.19
N THR A 52 -15.65 -15.36 -0.01
CA THR A 52 -16.23 -16.64 -0.43
C THR A 52 -16.91 -16.49 -1.79
N ASN A 53 -17.47 -17.56 -2.34
CA ASN A 53 -18.17 -17.50 -3.63
C ASN A 53 -19.41 -16.60 -3.60
N ALA A 54 -20.10 -16.49 -2.46
CA ALA A 54 -21.35 -15.73 -2.32
C ALA A 54 -21.17 -14.41 -1.55
N ASP A 55 -20.34 -14.43 -0.52
CA ASP A 55 -20.23 -13.33 0.45
C ASP A 55 -18.78 -12.90 0.67
N THR A 56 -18.62 -11.61 0.98
CA THR A 56 -17.41 -11.03 1.54
C THR A 56 -17.63 -10.79 3.03
N VAL A 57 -16.70 -11.24 3.85
CA VAL A 57 -16.66 -11.02 5.30
C VAL A 57 -15.77 -9.82 5.59
N ILE A 58 -16.34 -8.85 6.30
CA ILE A 58 -15.65 -7.63 6.72
C ILE A 58 -15.75 -7.43 8.22
N GLU A 59 -14.75 -6.77 8.79
CA GLU A 59 -14.74 -6.33 10.19
C GLU A 59 -14.61 -4.82 10.23
N PHE A 60 -15.48 -4.14 10.98
CA PHE A 60 -15.38 -2.69 11.15
C PHE A 60 -14.42 -2.32 12.26
N ILE A 61 -13.40 -1.53 11.93
CA ILE A 61 -12.47 -0.95 12.92
C ILE A 61 -13.10 0.29 13.55
N SER A 62 -13.81 1.09 12.74
CA SER A 62 -14.58 2.24 13.22
C SER A 62 -15.81 2.44 12.33
N VAL A 63 -16.93 2.77 12.96
CA VAL A 63 -18.19 3.00 12.26
C VAL A 63 -18.57 4.47 12.39
N LYS A 64 -19.03 5.05 11.30
CA LYS A 64 -19.69 6.35 11.26
C LYS A 64 -21.18 6.14 11.12
N ASP A 65 -21.96 6.98 11.79
CA ASP A 65 -23.40 6.99 11.59
C ASP A 65 -23.69 7.32 10.12
N PRO A 66 -24.56 6.54 9.45
CA PRO A 66 -25.00 6.88 8.12
C PRO A 66 -25.61 8.27 8.13
N LYS A 67 -25.21 9.10 7.17
CA LYS A 67 -25.95 10.34 6.93
C LYS A 67 -27.33 9.92 6.43
N ALA A 68 -28.37 10.71 6.69
CA ALA A 68 -29.69 10.43 6.16
C ALA A 68 -29.66 10.51 4.62
N THR A 69 -29.28 9.41 3.98
CA THR A 69 -29.22 9.19 2.54
C THR A 69 -30.10 8.00 2.20
N ASP A 70 -30.50 7.88 0.94
CA ASP A 70 -31.48 6.89 0.48
C ASP A 70 -31.00 5.43 0.54
N THR A 71 -29.72 5.16 0.78
CA THR A 71 -29.15 3.80 0.74
C THR A 71 -29.30 3.03 2.05
N CYS A 72 -29.46 3.73 3.18
CA CYS A 72 -29.69 3.10 4.48
C CYS A 72 -31.10 3.40 4.99
N PRO A 73 -31.96 2.38 5.20
CA PRO A 73 -33.28 2.60 5.76
C PRO A 73 -33.19 3.34 7.09
N ARG A 74 -34.09 4.30 7.33
CA ARG A 74 -34.09 5.14 8.55
C ARG A 74 -34.10 4.34 9.86
N ASN A 75 -34.66 3.13 9.83
CA ASN A 75 -34.77 2.24 10.98
C ASN A 75 -33.74 1.09 10.95
N ALA A 76 -32.84 1.05 9.96
CA ALA A 76 -31.80 0.04 9.92
C ALA A 76 -30.81 0.29 11.07
N PRO A 77 -30.57 -0.70 11.94
CA PRO A 77 -29.65 -0.49 13.04
C PRO A 77 -28.21 -0.35 12.54
N PRO A 78 -27.39 0.52 13.18
CA PRO A 78 -26.03 0.76 12.74
C PRO A 78 -25.13 -0.46 12.99
N ALA A 79 -24.15 -0.63 12.12
CA ALA A 79 -23.03 -1.54 12.35
C ALA A 79 -22.24 -1.09 13.59
N GLN A 80 -21.55 -2.03 14.23
CA GLN A 80 -20.79 -1.81 15.44
C GLN A 80 -19.30 -1.98 15.16
N PRO A 81 -18.42 -1.14 15.75
CA PRO A 81 -16.98 -1.37 15.74
C PRO A 81 -16.62 -2.72 16.38
N GLY A 82 -15.57 -3.37 15.89
CA GLY A 82 -15.09 -4.67 16.34
C GLY A 82 -15.99 -5.86 15.96
N SER A 83 -17.08 -5.61 15.22
CA SER A 83 -18.00 -6.66 14.79
C SER A 83 -17.74 -7.10 13.36
N GLN A 84 -17.91 -8.40 13.12
CA GLN A 84 -17.80 -9.01 11.80
C GLN A 84 -19.17 -9.09 11.11
N TYR A 85 -19.17 -8.80 9.81
CA TYR A 85 -20.35 -8.82 8.96
C TYR A 85 -20.07 -9.56 7.66
N LYS A 86 -21.05 -10.32 7.19
CA LYS A 86 -21.08 -10.81 5.81
C LYS A 86 -21.90 -9.86 4.95
N ILE A 87 -21.44 -9.63 3.73
CA ILE A 87 -22.15 -8.88 2.71
C ILE A 87 -22.06 -9.63 1.38
N LYS A 88 -23.17 -9.69 0.64
CA LYS A 88 -23.20 -10.34 -0.67
C LYS A 88 -22.19 -9.70 -1.61
N ASN A 89 -21.45 -10.53 -2.35
CA ASN A 89 -20.45 -10.07 -3.32
C ASN A 89 -21.03 -9.11 -4.37
N GLU A 90 -22.28 -9.33 -4.78
CA GLU A 90 -23.01 -8.45 -5.70
C GLU A 90 -23.10 -7.01 -5.16
N ILE A 91 -23.53 -6.85 -3.90
CA ILE A 91 -23.62 -5.56 -3.23
C ILE A 91 -22.22 -4.99 -3.03
N TYR A 92 -21.31 -5.81 -2.52
CA TYR A 92 -19.96 -5.39 -2.19
C TYR A 92 -19.16 -4.91 -3.41
N SER A 93 -19.36 -5.53 -4.58
CA SER A 93 -18.70 -5.12 -5.83
C SER A 93 -19.05 -3.69 -6.28
N MET A 94 -20.22 -3.20 -5.86
CA MET A 94 -20.70 -1.83 -6.14
C MET A 94 -20.20 -0.82 -5.11
N VAL A 95 -19.61 -1.27 -3.99
CA VAL A 95 -19.12 -0.39 -2.94
C VAL A 95 -17.89 0.38 -3.43
N SER A 96 -17.99 1.70 -3.34
CA SER A 96 -16.83 2.58 -3.48
C SER A 96 -16.08 2.61 -2.15
N TYR A 97 -14.78 2.35 -2.19
CA TYR A 97 -13.91 2.40 -1.02
C TYR A 97 -12.55 3.00 -1.38
N ARG A 98 -11.85 3.44 -0.34
CA ARG A 98 -10.54 4.07 -0.37
C ARG A 98 -9.56 3.25 0.46
N THR A 99 -8.41 2.86 -0.09
CA THR A 99 -7.35 2.17 0.67
C THR A 99 -6.59 3.19 1.52
N THR A 100 -6.46 2.96 2.83
CA THR A 100 -5.72 3.85 3.72
C THR A 100 -4.87 3.05 4.71
N GLY A 101 -3.87 3.67 5.32
CA GLY A 101 -3.09 3.03 6.37
C GLY A 101 -1.72 2.51 5.92
N ILE A 102 -1.17 1.56 6.66
CA ILE A 102 0.20 1.07 6.43
C ILE A 102 0.22 0.22 5.16
N ALA A 103 1.24 0.42 4.32
CA ALA A 103 1.56 -0.41 3.17
C ALA A 103 2.95 -0.99 3.35
N PHE A 104 3.15 -2.23 2.91
CA PHE A 104 4.46 -2.87 2.92
C PHE A 104 4.60 -3.78 1.71
N GLY A 105 5.84 -4.05 1.31
CA GLY A 105 6.12 -4.94 0.19
C GLY A 105 7.60 -4.99 -0.16
N GLY A 106 7.91 -5.66 -1.27
CA GLY A 106 9.25 -5.65 -1.87
C GLY A 106 9.40 -4.51 -2.86
N LEU A 107 10.57 -3.89 -2.85
CA LEU A 107 10.97 -2.84 -3.79
C LEU A 107 12.23 -3.29 -4.53
N ILE A 108 12.20 -3.19 -5.85
CA ILE A 108 13.37 -3.42 -6.72
C ILE A 108 13.76 -2.07 -7.31
N VAL A 109 14.98 -1.63 -7.03
CA VAL A 109 15.55 -0.40 -7.56
C VAL A 109 16.63 -0.77 -8.58
N PRO A 110 16.33 -0.83 -9.89
CA PRO A 110 17.26 -1.35 -10.89
C PRO A 110 18.39 -0.38 -11.24
N PHE A 111 18.10 0.93 -11.21
CA PHE A 111 19.03 1.98 -11.61
C PHE A 111 19.13 3.06 -10.53
N LYS A 112 20.34 3.59 -10.34
CA LYS A 112 20.62 4.67 -9.38
C LYS A 112 21.40 5.77 -10.08
N PHE A 113 20.87 6.99 -10.02
CA PHE A 113 21.57 8.20 -10.46
C PHE A 113 22.27 8.84 -9.26
N ARG A 114 23.59 8.69 -9.17
CA ARG A 114 24.37 9.21 -8.03
C ARG A 114 24.63 10.71 -8.20
N LEU A 115 24.23 11.51 -7.21
CA LEU A 115 24.36 12.97 -7.18
C LEU A 115 25.77 13.45 -6.78
N GLY A 116 26.82 12.72 -7.18
CA GLY A 116 28.22 13.11 -6.96
C GLY A 116 28.72 14.15 -7.97
N SER A 117 30.00 14.53 -7.85
CA SER A 117 30.71 15.39 -8.82
C SER A 117 30.57 14.90 -10.26
N ASP A 118 30.59 13.58 -10.43
CA ASP A 118 30.66 12.94 -11.74
C ASP A 118 29.28 12.67 -12.35
N LYS A 119 28.19 12.89 -11.60
CA LYS A 119 26.78 12.68 -12.02
C LYS A 119 26.60 11.41 -12.87
N LYS A 120 26.87 10.25 -12.27
CA LYS A 120 26.90 8.94 -12.97
C LYS A 120 25.59 8.18 -12.77
N ILE A 121 25.07 7.59 -13.85
CA ILE A 121 24.06 6.53 -13.80
C ILE A 121 24.81 5.21 -13.56
N ALA A 122 24.45 4.50 -12.50
CA ALA A 122 24.97 3.17 -12.21
C ALA A 122 23.84 2.13 -12.28
N ALA A 123 24.08 1.05 -13.02
CA ALA A 123 23.29 -0.18 -12.93
C ALA A 123 23.65 -0.86 -11.61
N SER A 124 22.88 -0.58 -10.57
CA SER A 124 23.16 -0.99 -9.20
C SER A 124 21.84 -1.44 -8.57
N PRO A 125 21.45 -2.71 -8.81
CA PRO A 125 20.17 -3.20 -8.34
C PRO A 125 20.14 -3.24 -6.81
N THR A 126 19.03 -2.84 -6.22
CA THR A 126 18.76 -3.01 -4.79
C THR A 126 17.41 -3.68 -4.61
N ILE A 127 17.40 -4.70 -3.78
CA ILE A 127 16.19 -5.39 -3.36
C ILE A 127 16.02 -5.10 -1.88
N ALA A 128 14.89 -4.47 -1.54
CA ALA A 128 14.65 -4.05 -0.18
C ALA A 128 13.16 -4.16 0.16
N PRO A 129 12.81 -4.59 1.38
CA PRO A 129 11.48 -4.32 1.88
C PRO A 129 11.23 -2.81 1.97
N TYR A 130 9.98 -2.39 1.81
CA TYR A 130 9.54 -1.03 2.09
C TYR A 130 8.39 -1.03 3.09
N LEU A 131 8.31 0.05 3.84
CA LEU A 131 7.16 0.44 4.66
C LEU A 131 6.68 1.80 4.15
N GLY A 132 5.37 1.96 4.01
CA GLY A 132 4.78 3.18 3.53
C GLY A 132 3.42 3.45 4.16
N PHE A 133 2.86 4.61 3.85
CA PHE A 133 1.56 5.02 4.34
C PHE A 133 0.67 5.47 3.18
N ARG A 134 -0.43 4.75 2.95
CA ARG A 134 -1.46 5.11 1.98
C ARG A 134 -2.34 6.20 2.56
N SER A 135 -2.34 7.35 1.88
CA SER A 135 -3.26 8.44 2.17
C SER A 135 -4.32 8.56 1.09
N SER A 136 -5.55 8.86 1.49
CA SER A 136 -6.68 9.07 0.58
C SER A 136 -6.66 10.43 -0.14
N TRP A 137 -5.69 11.30 0.13
CA TRP A 137 -5.68 12.69 -0.38
C TRP A 137 -5.73 12.79 -1.91
N PHE A 138 -5.14 11.83 -2.65
CA PHE A 138 -5.09 11.85 -4.11
C PHE A 138 -6.00 10.83 -4.80
N GLN A 139 -6.67 9.96 -4.03
CA GLN A 139 -7.47 8.87 -4.60
C GLN A 139 -8.70 9.37 -5.37
N GLY A 140 -9.21 10.57 -5.06
CA GLY A 140 -10.25 11.24 -5.85
C GLY A 140 -9.88 11.46 -7.32
N PHE A 141 -8.57 11.62 -7.61
CA PHE A 141 -8.04 11.77 -8.97
C PHE A 141 -7.71 10.45 -9.65
N GLY A 142 -8.01 9.32 -9.02
CA GLY A 142 -7.69 8.00 -9.56
C GLY A 142 -6.27 7.52 -9.24
N THR A 143 -5.49 8.25 -8.43
CA THR A 143 -4.10 7.91 -8.09
C THR A 143 -3.93 7.67 -6.60
N GLU A 144 -3.20 6.62 -6.25
CA GLU A 144 -2.76 6.34 -4.89
C GLU A 144 -1.30 6.78 -4.75
N VAL A 145 -1.01 7.67 -3.81
CA VAL A 145 0.35 8.12 -3.50
C VAL A 145 0.75 7.57 -2.13
N ILE A 146 1.88 6.87 -2.09
CA ILE A 146 2.38 6.18 -0.91
C ILE A 146 3.79 6.70 -0.64
N PRO A 147 3.99 7.63 0.32
CA PRO A 147 5.32 7.85 0.88
C PRO A 147 5.86 6.54 1.45
N VAL A 148 7.12 6.22 1.12
CA VAL A 148 7.79 4.99 1.54
C VAL A 148 9.15 5.27 2.15
N VAL A 149 9.54 4.41 3.08
CA VAL A 149 10.90 4.22 3.56
C VAL A 149 11.31 2.78 3.25
N SER A 150 12.57 2.54 2.91
CA SER A 150 13.06 1.24 2.51
C SER A 150 14.51 1.06 2.95
N ALA A 151 14.86 -0.17 3.34
CA ALA A 151 16.21 -0.54 3.70
C ALA A 151 16.47 -2.00 3.30
N GLY A 152 17.59 -2.27 2.63
CA GLY A 152 17.90 -3.61 2.15
C GLY A 152 19.30 -3.74 1.58
N LEU A 153 19.48 -4.75 0.72
CA LEU A 153 20.77 -5.10 0.14
C LEU A 153 20.83 -4.67 -1.31
N GLY A 154 21.92 -3.99 -1.65
CA GLY A 154 22.23 -3.54 -3.00
C GLY A 154 23.53 -4.15 -3.51
N LEU A 155 23.60 -4.31 -4.81
CA LEU A 155 24.85 -4.62 -5.51
C LEU A 155 25.36 -3.34 -6.14
N VAL A 156 26.54 -2.91 -5.72
CA VAL A 156 27.11 -1.61 -6.07
C VAL A 156 28.40 -1.80 -6.86
N PRO A 157 28.47 -1.35 -8.13
CA PRO A 157 29.74 -1.30 -8.85
C PRO A 157 30.63 -0.22 -8.23
N VAL A 158 31.86 -0.62 -7.91
CA VAL A 158 32.97 0.18 -7.38
C VAL A 158 34.07 0.18 -8.44
N ALA A 159 34.41 1.35 -8.98
CA ALA A 159 35.51 1.49 -9.92
C ALA A 159 36.81 1.81 -9.17
N ASP A 160 37.88 1.04 -9.43
CA ASP A 160 39.21 1.33 -8.91
C ASP A 160 40.06 2.03 -9.99
N PRO A 161 40.40 3.32 -9.82
CA PRO A 161 41.21 4.07 -10.77
C PRO A 161 42.63 3.52 -10.92
N SER A 162 43.16 2.84 -9.88
CA SER A 162 44.53 2.34 -9.88
C SER A 162 44.69 1.09 -10.75
N THR A 163 43.65 0.24 -10.80
CA THR A 163 43.68 -1.01 -11.57
C THR A 163 42.84 -0.93 -12.85
N ASN A 164 42.09 0.16 -13.08
CA ASN A 164 41.08 0.28 -14.14
C ASN A 164 40.08 -0.90 -14.14
N LYS A 165 39.75 -1.42 -12.95
CA LYS A 165 38.79 -2.53 -12.79
C LYS A 165 37.55 -2.04 -12.06
N THR A 166 36.41 -2.61 -12.41
CA THR A 166 35.15 -2.39 -11.72
C THR A 166 34.73 -3.68 -11.05
N GLU A 167 34.51 -3.64 -9.74
CA GLU A 167 34.03 -4.78 -8.95
C GLU A 167 32.66 -4.49 -8.35
N THR A 168 31.77 -5.47 -8.39
CA THR A 168 30.47 -5.37 -7.73
C THR A 168 30.60 -5.79 -6.28
N LYS A 169 30.28 -4.88 -5.36
CA LYS A 169 30.31 -5.11 -3.92
C LYS A 169 28.90 -5.12 -3.33
N PRO A 170 28.62 -5.96 -2.33
CA PRO A 170 27.38 -5.86 -1.56
C PRO A 170 27.38 -4.57 -0.73
N ALA A 171 26.24 -3.92 -0.66
CA ALA A 171 26.02 -2.69 0.09
C ALA A 171 24.73 -2.78 0.88
N PHE A 172 24.70 -2.18 2.07
CA PHE A 172 23.44 -1.85 2.72
C PHE A 172 22.91 -0.56 2.09
N SER A 173 21.64 -0.53 1.70
CA SER A 173 21.04 0.61 1.00
C SER A 173 19.79 1.05 1.74
N THR A 174 19.67 2.36 2.00
CA THR A 174 18.45 2.95 2.56
C THR A 174 17.87 3.97 1.59
N ALA A 175 16.55 4.05 1.51
CA ALA A 175 15.86 4.99 0.64
C ALA A 175 14.58 5.53 1.29
N ILE A 176 14.22 6.75 0.91
CA ILE A 176 12.92 7.34 1.13
C ILE A 176 12.35 7.78 -0.21
N GLY A 177 11.04 7.84 -0.35
CA GLY A 177 10.45 8.31 -1.59
C GLY A 177 8.94 8.20 -1.63
N ILE A 178 8.42 8.19 -2.84
CA ILE A 178 6.99 8.04 -3.11
C ILE A 178 6.80 6.97 -4.18
N THR A 179 5.81 6.11 -3.98
CA THR A 179 5.26 5.24 -5.02
C THR A 179 3.87 5.72 -5.38
N MET A 180 3.54 5.68 -6.66
CA MET A 180 2.27 6.10 -7.21
C MET A 180 1.66 4.92 -7.96
N ASN A 181 0.45 4.53 -7.60
CA ASN A 181 -0.29 3.49 -8.29
C ASN A 181 -1.62 4.04 -8.79
N SER A 182 -2.22 3.40 -9.78
CA SER A 182 -3.62 3.69 -10.11
C SER A 182 -4.52 3.07 -9.05
N SER A 183 -5.44 3.88 -8.51
CA SER A 183 -6.46 3.40 -7.56
C SER A 183 -7.56 2.57 -8.25
N LYS A 184 -7.60 2.59 -9.60
CA LYS A 184 -8.63 1.93 -10.40
C LYS A 184 -8.11 0.70 -11.15
N SER A 185 -6.81 0.62 -11.40
CA SER A 185 -6.17 -0.52 -12.06
C SER A 185 -4.77 -0.76 -11.47
N LYS A 186 -4.35 -2.02 -11.40
CA LYS A 186 -2.97 -2.41 -11.06
C LYS A 186 -1.99 -2.18 -12.20
N ASP A 187 -2.49 -1.78 -13.36
CA ASP A 187 -1.72 -1.64 -14.59
C ASP A 187 -0.70 -0.52 -14.54
N PHE A 188 -0.89 0.49 -13.70
CA PHE A 188 0.01 1.63 -13.62
C PHE A 188 0.72 1.66 -12.27
N SER A 189 2.06 1.72 -12.32
CA SER A 189 2.90 2.00 -11.16
C SER A 189 4.03 2.93 -11.55
N ALA A 190 4.30 3.93 -10.72
CA ALA A 190 5.43 4.83 -10.87
C ALA A 190 6.03 5.11 -9.50
N GLY A 191 7.21 5.70 -9.47
CA GLY A 191 7.77 6.16 -8.20
C GLY A 191 9.11 6.84 -8.36
N ILE A 192 9.48 7.52 -7.28
CA ILE A 192 10.74 8.24 -7.16
C ILE A 192 11.28 7.94 -5.77
N LEU A 193 12.55 7.56 -5.71
CA LEU A 193 13.28 7.27 -4.49
C LEU A 193 14.55 8.09 -4.43
N ILE A 194 14.89 8.53 -3.23
CA ILE A 194 16.14 9.17 -2.89
C ILE A 194 16.78 8.32 -1.80
N GLY A 195 18.00 7.87 -2.01
CA GLY A 195 18.65 6.94 -1.09
C GLY A 195 20.15 7.08 -1.04
N LYS A 196 20.76 6.19 -0.26
CA LYS A 196 22.21 6.15 -0.04
C LYS A 196 22.65 4.72 0.20
N ASP A 197 23.80 4.39 -0.37
CA ASP A 197 24.46 3.10 -0.19
C ASP A 197 25.57 3.21 0.86
N PHE A 198 25.69 2.16 1.67
CA PHE A 198 26.66 2.03 2.75
C PHE A 198 27.51 0.78 2.50
N LEU A 199 28.77 1.00 2.11
CA LEU A 199 29.79 -0.06 1.95
C LEU A 199 30.85 -0.01 3.06
N SER A 200 31.81 -0.92 3.10
CA SER A 200 32.94 -0.78 4.03
C SER A 200 33.80 0.45 3.70
N ARG A 201 34.65 0.92 4.62
CA ARG A 201 35.59 2.01 4.32
C ARG A 201 36.60 1.62 3.23
N ALA A 202 37.03 0.36 3.23
CA ALA A 202 37.97 -0.18 2.25
C ALA A 202 37.37 -0.15 0.83
N ASP A 203 36.10 -0.55 0.67
CA ASP A 203 35.44 -0.57 -0.65
C ASP A 203 35.08 0.83 -1.15
N ARG A 204 34.95 1.83 -0.27
CA ARG A 204 34.65 3.22 -0.66
C ARG A 204 35.89 4.05 -1.00
N ALA A 205 37.08 3.63 -0.56
CA ALA A 205 38.30 4.39 -0.79
C ALA A 205 38.65 4.53 -2.29
N PRO A 206 38.50 3.48 -3.13
CA PRO A 206 38.73 3.59 -4.57
C PRO A 206 37.67 4.43 -5.30
N ASP A 207 36.41 4.37 -4.86
CA ASP A 207 35.30 5.12 -5.45
C ASP A 207 34.46 5.87 -4.39
N PRO A 208 34.86 7.12 -4.05
CA PRO A 208 34.10 7.94 -3.10
C PRO A 208 32.67 8.27 -3.57
N SER A 209 32.39 8.17 -4.88
CA SER A 209 31.08 8.50 -5.46
C SER A 209 29.98 7.54 -4.98
N VAL A 210 30.36 6.31 -4.62
CA VAL A 210 29.48 5.26 -4.10
C VAL A 210 28.77 5.69 -2.81
N SER A 211 29.41 6.56 -2.02
CA SER A 211 28.84 7.06 -0.75
C SER A 211 27.87 8.22 -0.92
N LYS A 212 27.63 8.68 -2.16
CA LYS A 212 26.77 9.83 -2.44
C LYS A 212 25.31 9.42 -2.45
N VAL A 213 24.46 10.42 -2.23
CA VAL A 213 23.01 10.26 -2.38
C VAL A 213 22.72 9.92 -3.84
N TRP A 214 21.78 9.01 -4.05
CA TRP A 214 21.29 8.65 -5.36
C TRP A 214 19.79 8.93 -5.49
N ILE A 215 19.34 9.11 -6.72
CA ILE A 215 17.92 9.18 -7.09
C ILE A 215 17.60 7.99 -8.00
N SER A 216 16.44 7.39 -7.84
CA SER A 216 15.87 6.42 -8.77
C SER A 216 14.44 6.82 -9.11
N ALA A 217 14.05 6.62 -10.36
CA ALA A 217 12.69 6.85 -10.80
C ALA A 217 12.27 5.71 -11.74
N TRP A 218 11.00 5.32 -11.68
CA TRP A 218 10.42 4.33 -12.58
C TRP A 218 9.00 4.70 -12.96
N VAL A 219 8.59 4.21 -14.13
CA VAL A 219 7.22 4.20 -14.61
C VAL A 219 7.00 2.85 -15.28
N GLY A 220 5.93 2.17 -14.91
CA GLY A 220 5.53 0.87 -15.40
C GLY A 220 4.06 0.88 -15.80
N ILE A 221 3.80 0.29 -16.95
CA ILE A 221 2.45 0.05 -17.46
C ILE A 221 2.37 -1.44 -17.85
N SER A 222 1.52 -2.22 -17.20
CA SER A 222 1.14 -3.57 -17.63
C SER A 222 -0.20 -3.54 -18.37
N ARG A 223 -0.40 -4.45 -19.31
CA ARG A 223 -1.68 -4.65 -20.02
C ARG A 223 -2.13 -6.09 -19.84
#